data_AF-A0A9E4LJ28-F1
#
_entry.id   AF-A0A9E4LJ28-F1
#
_cell.length_a   1.000
_cell.length_b   1.000
_cell.length_c   1.000
_cell.angle_alpha   90.00
_cell.angle_beta   90.00
_cell.angle_gamma   90.00
#
_symmetry.space_group_name_H-M   'P 1'
#
loop_
_entity.id
_entity.type
_entity.pdbx_description
1 polymer ?
#
loop_
_entity_poly.entity_id
_entity_poly.type
_entity_poly.pdbx_seq_one_letter_code
_entity_poly.pdbx_strand_id
1 'polypeptide(L)'
;MKKVIALLFLFLAPLFMWAQEDDDDGESDELKYMMVELNYIRPKIGSEKVFIEAVKKHNAKYHTEAPYTGFLWYIRTGENAGWFVWGMGPMIFSDLDDAPGEGAHMEDWAKSVAPHVAQYGHVENRVYKDAWSYSDGKSNAKQIVWIMDIQDGKRDQFDAFMKSVTCIRQKKKNSRAGRVHLPARDEKLRW
;
A
#
# COMPACT_ATOMS: atom_id res chain seq x y z
N MET A 1 4.07 -49.55 -21.37
CA MET A 1 4.46 -48.14 -21.10
C MET A 1 3.33 -47.14 -21.35
N LYS A 2 2.72 -47.07 -22.55
CA LYS A 2 1.62 -46.11 -22.83
C LYS A 2 0.40 -46.24 -21.88
N LYS A 3 0.02 -47.45 -21.47
CA LYS A 3 -1.10 -47.68 -20.53
C LYS A 3 -0.80 -47.28 -19.08
N VAL A 4 0.47 -47.28 -18.67
CA VAL A 4 0.90 -46.89 -17.31
C VAL A 4 0.98 -45.37 -17.18
N ILE A 5 1.39 -44.68 -18.26
CA ILE A 5 1.39 -43.21 -18.33
C ILE A 5 -0.05 -42.67 -18.29
N ALA A 6 -1.00 -43.33 -18.96
CA ALA A 6 -2.41 -42.91 -18.93
C ALA A 6 -3.06 -43.05 -17.54
N LEU A 7 -2.68 -44.06 -16.75
CA LEU A 7 -3.17 -44.21 -15.37
C LEU A 7 -2.58 -43.18 -14.40
N LEU A 8 -1.32 -42.79 -14.60
CA LEU A 8 -0.66 -41.74 -13.81
C LEU A 8 -1.32 -40.36 -14.02
N PHE A 9 -1.71 -40.04 -15.26
CA PHE A 9 -2.48 -38.82 -15.54
C PHE A 9 -3.88 -38.83 -14.91
N LEU A 10 -4.55 -39.99 -14.88
CA LEU A 10 -5.87 -40.13 -14.24
C LEU A 10 -5.82 -40.05 -12.71
N PHE A 11 -4.70 -40.48 -12.09
CA PHE A 11 -4.51 -40.42 -10.64
C PHE A 11 -4.02 -39.05 -10.15
N LEU A 12 -3.35 -38.27 -11.01
CA LEU A 12 -2.89 -36.91 -10.72
C LEU A 12 -3.93 -35.82 -11.06
N ALA A 13 -4.89 -36.10 -11.95
CA ALA A 13 -5.94 -35.14 -12.30
C ALA A 13 -6.73 -34.57 -11.10
N PRO A 14 -7.07 -35.36 -10.05
CA PRO A 14 -7.73 -34.80 -8.85
C PRO A 14 -6.80 -33.91 -8.02
N LEU A 15 -5.49 -34.17 -8.02
CA LEU A 15 -4.49 -33.38 -7.30
C LEU A 15 -4.29 -31.99 -7.92
N PHE A 16 -4.46 -31.86 -9.23
CA PHE A 16 -4.46 -30.55 -9.90
C PHE A 16 -5.77 -29.78 -9.67
N MET A 17 -6.91 -30.47 -9.55
CA MET A 17 -8.20 -29.82 -9.27
C MET A 17 -8.31 -29.36 -7.81
N TRP A 18 -7.69 -30.08 -6.86
CA TRP A 18 -7.62 -29.65 -5.44
C TRP A 18 -6.54 -28.59 -5.19
N ALA A 19 -5.53 -28.45 -6.05
CA ALA A 19 -4.55 -27.35 -5.96
C ALA A 19 -5.12 -26.00 -6.44
N GLN A 20 -6.34 -25.99 -7.00
CA GLN A 20 -7.07 -24.79 -7.43
C GLN A 20 -8.32 -24.49 -6.60
N GLU A 21 -8.60 -25.25 -5.54
CA GLU A 21 -9.46 -24.72 -4.46
C GLU A 21 -8.62 -23.67 -3.72
N ASP A 22 -8.47 -22.51 -4.34
CA ASP A 22 -8.32 -21.26 -3.62
C ASP A 22 -9.49 -21.25 -2.62
N ASP A 23 -9.20 -21.06 -1.34
CA ASP A 23 -10.20 -20.79 -0.31
C ASP A 23 -11.01 -19.56 -0.77
N ASP A 24 -12.09 -19.82 -1.52
CA ASP A 24 -13.04 -18.84 -2.02
C ASP A 24 -13.79 -18.30 -0.81
N ASP A 25 -13.25 -17.22 -0.25
CA ASP A 25 -13.89 -16.38 0.74
C ASP A 25 -14.98 -15.48 0.12
N GLY A 26 -15.62 -15.92 -0.96
CA GLY A 26 -16.97 -15.48 -1.33
C GLY A 26 -17.10 -13.97 -1.53
N GLU A 27 -16.09 -13.32 -2.11
CA GLU A 27 -16.20 -11.95 -2.61
C GLU A 27 -15.95 -11.91 -4.12
N SER A 28 -17.03 -11.67 -4.87
CA SER A 28 -17.10 -11.41 -6.32
C SER A 28 -15.87 -10.68 -6.92
N ASP A 29 -15.47 -11.13 -8.11
CA ASP A 29 -14.43 -10.65 -9.07
C ASP A 29 -14.38 -9.13 -9.42
N GLU A 30 -14.48 -8.25 -8.44
CA GLU A 30 -13.98 -6.88 -8.51
C GLU A 30 -13.08 -6.67 -7.30
N LEU A 31 -11.78 -6.43 -7.52
CA LEU A 31 -10.82 -6.19 -6.43
C LEU A 31 -11.22 -4.93 -5.63
N LYS A 32 -11.99 -5.10 -4.54
CA LYS A 32 -12.46 -4.01 -3.65
C LYS A 32 -11.42 -3.55 -2.63
N TYR A 33 -10.14 -3.72 -2.92
CA TYR A 33 -9.10 -3.21 -2.02
C TYR A 33 -8.49 -1.93 -2.60
N MET A 34 -7.98 -1.08 -1.72
CA MET A 34 -7.21 0.09 -2.11
C MET A 34 -5.79 -0.07 -1.58
N MET A 35 -4.82 0.27 -2.40
CA MET A 35 -3.40 0.25 -2.10
C MET A 35 -2.81 1.64 -2.28
N VAL A 36 -1.75 1.92 -1.53
CA VAL A 36 -0.85 3.04 -1.77
C VAL A 36 0.57 2.53 -1.89
N GLU A 37 1.35 3.09 -2.81
CA GLU A 37 2.79 2.94 -2.85
C GLU A 37 3.41 4.09 -2.05
N LEU A 38 4.39 3.79 -1.21
CA LEU A 38 5.11 4.77 -0.38
C LEU A 38 6.60 4.70 -0.69
N ASN A 39 7.15 5.83 -1.11
CA ASN A 39 8.55 6.02 -1.46
C ASN A 39 9.22 6.93 -0.42
N TYR A 40 10.26 6.42 0.25
CA TYR A 40 11.00 7.20 1.23
C TYR A 40 12.10 7.98 0.54
N ILE A 41 12.12 9.30 0.73
CA ILE A 41 13.05 10.21 0.05
C ILE A 41 13.67 11.16 1.07
N ARG A 42 15.00 11.25 1.07
CA ARG A 42 15.75 12.23 1.86
C ARG A 42 16.28 13.33 0.94
N PRO A 43 15.86 14.59 1.11
CA PRO A 43 16.41 15.70 0.35
C PRO A 43 17.84 16.02 0.77
N LYS A 44 18.56 16.76 -0.10
CA LYS A 44 19.84 17.37 0.26
C LYS A 44 19.64 18.39 1.37
N ILE A 45 20.59 18.44 2.30
CA ILE A 45 20.58 19.40 3.42
C ILE A 45 20.42 20.82 2.86
N GLY A 46 19.43 21.56 3.37
CA GLY A 46 19.14 22.94 2.94
C GLY A 46 18.31 23.04 1.66
N SER A 47 18.00 21.92 0.99
CA SER A 47 17.16 21.87 -0.22
C SER A 47 15.71 21.49 0.09
N GLU A 48 15.32 21.30 1.35
CA GLU A 48 14.02 20.75 1.75
C GLU A 48 12.87 21.58 1.19
N LYS A 49 12.95 22.91 1.28
CA LYS A 49 11.91 23.80 0.76
C LYS A 49 11.76 23.68 -0.77
N VAL A 50 12.87 23.61 -1.49
CA VAL A 50 12.86 23.51 -2.96
C VAL A 50 12.35 22.12 -3.38
N PHE A 51 12.76 21.06 -2.68
CA PHE A 51 12.25 19.71 -2.87
C PHE A 51 10.73 19.64 -2.69
N ILE A 52 10.19 20.20 -1.60
CA ILE A 52 8.74 20.21 -1.34
C ILE A 52 7.97 20.91 -2.47
N GLU A 53 8.45 22.08 -2.90
CA GLU A 53 7.80 22.83 -3.99
C GLU A 53 7.92 22.11 -5.34
N ALA A 54 9.04 21.43 -5.60
CA ALA A 54 9.21 20.62 -6.81
C ALA A 54 8.24 19.43 -6.84
N VAL A 55 8.15 18.67 -5.75
CA VAL A 55 7.20 17.55 -5.63
C VAL A 55 5.76 18.04 -5.74
N LYS A 56 5.42 19.18 -5.12
CA LYS A 56 4.08 19.77 -5.22
C LYS A 56 3.73 20.12 -6.66
N LYS A 57 4.65 20.71 -7.43
CA LYS A 57 4.45 21.01 -8.86
C LYS A 57 4.31 19.75 -9.70
N HIS A 58 5.15 18.74 -9.44
CA HIS A 58 5.08 17.45 -10.11
C HIS A 58 3.72 16.78 -9.87
N ASN A 59 3.27 16.72 -8.61
CA ASN A 59 1.98 16.14 -8.26
C ASN A 59 0.81 16.89 -8.91
N ALA A 60 0.86 18.23 -8.93
CA ALA A 60 -0.17 19.03 -9.58
C ALA A 60 -0.25 18.85 -11.10
N LYS A 61 0.81 18.33 -11.72
CA LYS A 61 0.88 18.08 -13.16
C LYS A 61 0.49 16.65 -13.54
N TYR A 62 0.87 15.67 -12.72
CA TYR A 62 0.76 14.25 -13.10
C TYR A 62 -0.03 13.37 -12.13
N HIS A 63 -0.34 13.86 -10.93
CA HIS A 63 -0.91 13.06 -9.84
C HIS A 63 -2.10 13.75 -9.18
N THR A 64 -3.01 14.31 -9.99
CA THR A 64 -4.17 15.10 -9.55
C THR A 64 -5.41 14.27 -9.24
N GLU A 65 -5.52 13.08 -9.81
CA GLU A 65 -6.68 12.21 -9.70
C GLU A 65 -6.30 10.75 -9.47
N ALA A 66 -7.28 9.95 -9.05
CA ALA A 66 -7.13 8.51 -8.92
C ALA A 66 -6.94 7.87 -10.31
N PRO A 67 -6.21 6.75 -10.44
CA PRO A 67 -5.67 5.94 -9.33
C PRO A 67 -4.34 6.47 -8.75
N TYR A 68 -3.69 7.43 -9.40
CA TYR A 68 -2.32 7.84 -9.06
C TYR A 68 -2.24 9.16 -8.28
N THR A 69 -3.15 9.43 -7.33
CA THR A 69 -3.08 10.71 -6.59
C THR A 69 -1.82 10.76 -5.73
N GLY A 70 -1.11 11.89 -5.79
CA GLY A 70 0.22 12.05 -5.20
C GLY A 70 0.16 12.86 -3.91
N PHE A 71 0.82 12.39 -2.86
CA PHE A 71 0.94 13.11 -1.59
C PHE A 71 2.36 13.06 -1.02
N LEU A 72 2.68 13.97 -0.10
CA LEU A 72 3.99 14.06 0.52
C LEU A 72 3.85 14.29 2.03
N TRP A 73 4.49 13.44 2.84
CA TRP A 73 4.56 13.57 4.28
C TRP A 73 5.99 13.78 4.75
N TYR A 74 6.19 14.57 5.80
CA TYR A 74 7.48 14.70 6.48
C TYR A 74 7.49 13.89 7.77
N ILE A 75 8.52 13.06 7.95
CA ILE A 75 8.71 12.27 9.17
C ILE A 75 9.46 13.11 10.20
N ARG A 76 8.75 13.53 11.24
CA ARG A 76 9.30 14.39 12.29
C ARG A 76 10.08 13.65 13.37
N THR A 77 9.72 12.40 13.66
CA THR A 77 10.21 11.65 14.81
C THR A 77 10.31 10.15 14.50
N GLY A 78 11.19 9.44 15.20
CA GLY A 78 11.42 8.00 15.02
C GLY A 78 12.67 7.69 14.19
N GLU A 79 12.86 6.42 13.85
CA GLU A 79 14.04 5.93 13.14
C GLU A 79 14.23 6.59 11.76
N ASN A 80 13.12 6.86 11.07
CA ASN A 80 13.11 7.53 9.77
C ASN A 80 12.97 9.06 9.88
N ALA A 81 13.28 9.68 11.01
CA ALA A 81 13.20 11.14 11.15
C ALA A 81 14.07 11.87 10.10
N GLY A 82 13.54 12.96 9.56
CA GLY A 82 14.18 13.75 8.50
C GLY A 82 13.94 13.23 7.08
N TRP A 83 13.31 12.06 6.92
CA TRP A 83 12.85 11.57 5.63
C TRP A 83 11.48 12.15 5.28
N PHE A 84 11.20 12.23 3.97
CA PHE A 84 9.87 12.42 3.44
C PHE A 84 9.34 11.08 2.91
N VAL A 85 8.02 10.92 2.95
CA VAL A 85 7.31 9.82 2.29
C VAL A 85 6.47 10.42 1.19
N TRP A 86 6.88 10.21 -0.06
CA TRP A 86 6.05 10.49 -1.22
C TRP A 86 5.18 9.26 -1.48
N GLY A 87 3.88 9.44 -1.60
CA GLY A 87 2.97 8.32 -1.82
C GLY A 87 2.09 8.53 -3.03
N MET A 88 1.73 7.43 -3.67
CA MET A 88 0.87 7.34 -4.85
C MET A 88 -0.28 6.38 -4.57
N GLY A 89 -1.50 6.81 -4.90
CA GLY A 89 -2.72 6.02 -4.73
C GLY A 89 -3.95 6.93 -4.55
N PRO A 90 -5.16 6.40 -4.33
CA PRO A 90 -5.48 4.98 -4.16
C PRO A 90 -5.48 4.22 -5.49
N MET A 91 -4.86 3.04 -5.50
CA MET A 91 -4.77 2.17 -6.68
C MET A 91 -4.90 0.69 -6.31
N ILE A 92 -5.07 -0.19 -7.30
CA ILE A 92 -4.93 -1.65 -7.16
C ILE A 92 -3.62 -2.14 -7.80
N PHE A 93 -3.29 -3.43 -7.68
CA PHE A 93 -2.02 -3.93 -8.24
C PHE A 93 -1.97 -3.84 -9.76
N SER A 94 -3.09 -4.10 -10.44
CA SER A 94 -3.15 -4.01 -11.90
C SER A 94 -2.98 -2.60 -12.44
N ASP A 95 -3.30 -1.57 -11.64
CA ASP A 95 -3.03 -0.18 -12.04
C ASP A 95 -1.52 0.07 -12.20
N LEU A 96 -0.65 -0.72 -11.55
CA LEU A 96 0.80 -0.54 -11.73
C LEU A 96 1.28 -0.83 -13.15
N ASP A 97 0.55 -1.64 -13.92
CA ASP A 97 0.89 -1.94 -15.31
C ASP A 97 0.79 -0.70 -16.20
N ASP A 98 -0.07 0.25 -15.83
CA ASP A 98 -0.33 1.52 -16.51
C ASP A 98 0.18 2.73 -15.69
N ALA A 99 1.07 2.51 -14.71
CA ALA A 99 1.54 3.57 -13.83
C ALA A 99 2.29 4.67 -14.62
N PRO A 100 2.12 5.96 -14.25
CA PRO A 100 2.83 7.04 -14.88
C PRO A 100 4.32 6.94 -14.51
N GLY A 101 5.15 6.57 -15.49
CA GLY A 101 6.58 6.36 -15.24
C GLY A 101 7.50 6.60 -16.44
N GLU A 102 6.95 6.98 -17.61
CA GLU A 102 7.74 7.15 -18.83
C GLU A 102 7.58 8.55 -19.45
N GLY A 103 8.51 8.88 -20.36
CA GLY A 103 8.50 10.12 -21.14
C GLY A 103 8.47 11.39 -20.28
N ALA A 104 7.53 12.28 -20.57
CA ALA A 104 7.45 13.61 -19.94
C ALA A 104 7.26 13.56 -18.41
N HIS A 105 6.67 12.49 -17.88
CA HIS A 105 6.52 12.28 -16.43
C HIS A 105 7.89 12.12 -15.76
N MET A 106 8.64 11.10 -16.18
CA MET A 106 9.96 10.79 -15.64
C MET A 106 10.97 11.90 -15.93
N GLU A 107 10.89 12.53 -17.11
CA GLU A 107 11.74 13.68 -17.43
C GLU A 107 11.53 14.87 -16.49
N ASP A 108 10.29 15.17 -16.13
CA ASP A 108 10.00 16.23 -15.17
C ASP A 108 10.55 15.87 -13.79
N TRP A 109 10.35 14.63 -13.34
CA TRP A 109 10.92 14.17 -12.07
C TRP A 109 12.45 14.29 -12.06
N ALA A 110 13.12 13.82 -13.11
CA ALA A 110 14.57 13.85 -13.25
C ALA A 110 15.15 15.27 -13.29
N LYS A 111 14.43 16.23 -13.89
CA LYS A 111 14.87 17.63 -14.03
C LYS A 111 14.49 18.49 -12.82
N SER A 112 13.34 18.26 -12.23
CA SER A 112 12.72 19.14 -11.23
C SER A 112 12.87 18.64 -9.80
N VAL A 113 12.76 17.32 -9.57
CA VAL A 113 12.72 16.72 -8.22
C VAL A 113 14.06 16.09 -7.85
N ALA A 114 14.53 15.15 -8.67
CA ALA A 114 15.73 14.36 -8.41
C ALA A 114 17.00 15.19 -8.08
N PRO A 115 17.24 16.39 -8.66
CA PRO A 115 18.41 17.19 -8.32
C PRO A 115 18.44 17.67 -6.86
N HIS A 116 17.31 17.67 -6.17
CA HIS A 116 17.18 18.05 -4.76
C HIS A 116 17.19 16.85 -3.80
N VAL A 117 17.27 15.62 -4.33
CA VAL A 117 17.31 14.38 -3.55
C VAL A 117 18.74 14.02 -3.20
N ALA A 118 18.98 13.67 -1.94
CA ALA A 118 20.25 13.11 -1.48
C ALA A 118 20.22 11.58 -1.50
N GLN A 119 19.09 10.99 -1.14
CA GLN A 119 18.96 9.54 -1.00
C GLN A 119 17.52 9.09 -1.27
N TYR A 120 17.38 8.00 -2.03
CA TYR A 120 16.16 7.21 -2.11
C TYR A 120 16.24 6.05 -1.11
N GLY A 121 15.17 5.83 -0.37
CA GLY A 121 15.04 4.82 0.67
C GLY A 121 14.28 3.59 0.17
N HIS A 122 13.60 2.91 1.10
CA HIS A 122 12.74 1.79 0.74
C HIS A 122 11.45 2.27 0.08
N VAL A 123 10.87 1.37 -0.71
CA VAL A 123 9.55 1.50 -1.33
C VAL A 123 8.68 0.39 -0.76
N GLU A 124 7.45 0.74 -0.40
CA GLU A 124 6.50 -0.23 0.13
C GLU A 124 5.09 -0.02 -0.40
N ASN A 125 4.43 -1.13 -0.70
CA ASN A 125 3.03 -1.15 -1.05
C ASN A 125 2.20 -1.49 0.20
N ARG A 126 1.14 -0.73 0.45
CA ARG A 126 0.31 -0.81 1.65
C ARG A 126 -1.16 -0.90 1.27
N VAL A 127 -1.81 -2.02 1.61
CA VAL A 127 -3.25 -2.26 1.35
C VAL A 127 -4.07 -1.72 2.52
N TYR A 128 -5.00 -0.82 2.25
CA TYR A 128 -5.96 -0.30 3.20
C TYR A 128 -6.94 -1.40 3.62
N LYS A 129 -7.11 -1.60 4.93
CA LYS A 129 -8.12 -2.51 5.49
C LYS A 129 -9.25 -1.71 6.12
N ASP A 130 -10.36 -1.62 5.40
CA ASP A 130 -11.51 -0.81 5.81
C ASP A 130 -12.14 -1.30 7.12
N ALA A 131 -12.29 -2.63 7.29
CA ALA A 131 -12.84 -3.23 8.51
C ALA A 131 -12.06 -2.87 9.79
N TRP A 132 -10.79 -2.51 9.68
CA TRP A 132 -9.92 -2.14 10.80
C TRP A 132 -9.75 -0.63 10.96
N SER A 133 -10.38 0.15 10.08
CA SER A 133 -10.18 1.59 9.94
C SER A 133 -11.42 2.37 10.34
N TYR A 134 -11.19 3.59 10.83
CA TYR A 134 -12.25 4.53 11.15
C TYR A 134 -11.84 5.94 10.69
N SER A 135 -12.70 6.57 9.91
CA SER A 135 -12.55 7.96 9.45
C SER A 135 -13.71 8.79 9.97
N ASP A 136 -13.42 10.00 10.45
CA ASP A 136 -14.42 11.02 10.77
C ASP A 136 -14.69 11.97 9.57
N GLY A 137 -14.13 11.64 8.40
CA GLY A 137 -14.23 12.43 7.17
C GLY A 137 -13.32 13.66 7.12
N LYS A 138 -12.54 13.93 8.18
CA LYS A 138 -11.69 15.12 8.25
C LYS A 138 -10.27 14.81 7.80
N SER A 139 -9.68 15.77 7.09
CA SER A 139 -8.25 15.75 6.80
C SER A 139 -7.45 16.19 8.02
N ASN A 140 -6.34 15.49 8.29
CA ASN A 140 -5.47 15.78 9.42
C ASN A 140 -4.10 16.21 8.89
N ALA A 141 -3.63 17.39 9.32
CA ALA A 141 -2.30 17.89 8.93
C ALA A 141 -1.13 17.13 9.60
N LYS A 142 -1.42 16.27 10.58
CA LYS A 142 -0.45 15.48 11.33
C LYS A 142 -1.05 14.11 11.64
N GLN A 143 -0.21 13.08 11.63
CA GLN A 143 -0.59 11.72 11.97
C GLN A 143 0.50 11.05 12.81
N ILE A 144 0.10 10.08 13.63
CA ILE A 144 0.99 9.19 14.35
C ILE A 144 0.85 7.83 13.69
N VAL A 145 1.97 7.27 13.23
CA VAL A 145 2.02 5.97 12.58
C VAL A 145 2.66 4.96 13.53
N TRP A 146 2.01 3.82 13.68
CA TRP A 146 2.52 2.67 14.42
C TRP A 146 2.71 1.53 13.44
N ILE A 147 3.89 0.94 13.42
CA ILE A 147 4.18 -0.30 12.68
C ILE A 147 4.29 -1.39 13.73
N MET A 148 3.52 -2.46 13.55
CA MET A 148 3.41 -3.55 14.51
C MET A 148 3.49 -4.87 13.76
N ASP A 149 4.34 -5.76 14.23
CA ASP A 149 4.35 -7.14 13.78
C ASP A 149 3.32 -7.94 14.58
N ILE A 150 2.51 -8.72 13.88
CA ILE A 150 1.54 -9.62 14.48
C ILE A 150 2.22 -10.96 14.64
N GLN A 151 2.18 -11.52 15.85
CA GLN A 151 2.71 -12.86 16.10
C GLN A 151 2.03 -13.90 15.19
N ASP A 152 2.80 -14.84 14.67
CA ASP A 152 2.31 -15.92 13.83
C ASP A 152 1.16 -16.69 14.50
N GLY A 153 0.15 -17.04 13.72
CA GLY A 153 -1.07 -17.70 14.20
C GLY A 153 -1.99 -16.83 15.06
N LYS A 154 -1.68 -15.55 15.29
CA LYS A 154 -2.53 -14.61 16.06
C LYS A 154 -3.31 -13.63 15.20
N ARG A 155 -3.28 -13.80 13.87
CA ARG A 155 -3.93 -12.87 12.93
C ARG A 155 -5.43 -12.76 13.15
N ASP A 156 -6.12 -13.86 13.40
CA ASP A 156 -7.58 -13.84 13.62
C ASP A 156 -7.96 -13.17 14.93
N GLN A 157 -7.14 -13.37 15.98
CA GLN A 157 -7.31 -12.69 17.27
C GLN A 157 -7.10 -11.19 17.10
N PHE A 158 -6.10 -10.79 16.31
CA PHE A 158 -5.82 -9.40 16.00
C PHE A 158 -6.94 -8.77 15.15
N ASP A 159 -7.45 -9.49 14.14
CA ASP A 159 -8.59 -9.08 13.32
C ASP A 159 -9.83 -8.80 14.19
N ALA A 160 -10.20 -9.74 15.06
CA ALA A 160 -11.33 -9.59 15.98
C ALA A 160 -11.14 -8.39 16.92
N PHE A 161 -9.92 -8.19 17.43
CA PHE A 161 -9.57 -7.03 18.24
C PHE A 161 -9.74 -5.72 17.46
N MET A 162 -9.18 -5.62 16.24
CA MET A 162 -9.24 -4.41 15.44
C MET A 162 -10.67 -4.07 15.01
N LYS A 163 -11.48 -5.05 14.62
CA LYS A 163 -12.92 -4.87 14.36
C LYS A 163 -13.65 -4.32 15.59
N SER A 164 -13.32 -4.81 16.79
CA SER A 164 -13.88 -4.30 18.05
C SER A 164 -13.49 -2.83 18.31
N VAL A 165 -12.23 -2.48 18.06
CA VAL A 165 -11.73 -1.10 18.17
C VAL A 165 -12.48 -0.17 17.20
N THR A 166 -12.62 -0.58 15.94
CA THR A 166 -13.35 0.17 14.91
C THR A 166 -14.81 0.41 15.33
N CYS A 167 -15.51 -0.63 15.78
CA CYS A 167 -16.90 -0.56 16.25
C CYS A 167 -17.06 0.45 17.41
N ILE A 168 -16.14 0.44 18.38
CA ILE A 168 -16.16 1.39 19.50
C ILE A 168 -15.95 2.83 19.01
N ARG A 169 -15.01 3.05 18.07
CA ARG A 169 -14.74 4.39 17.51
C ARG A 169 -15.93 4.94 16.74
N GLN A 170 -16.58 4.10 15.93
CA GLN A 170 -17.80 4.44 15.20
C GLN A 170 -18.93 4.85 16.14
N LYS A 171 -19.23 4.03 17.17
CA LYS A 171 -20.29 4.32 18.15
C LYS A 171 -20.04 5.60 18.93
N LYS A 172 -18.79 5.86 19.31
CA LYS A 172 -18.42 7.04 20.09
C LYS A 172 -18.25 8.31 19.24
N LYS A 173 -18.32 8.23 17.91
CA LYS A 173 -17.95 9.32 16.98
C LYS A 173 -16.63 9.99 17.40
N ASN A 174 -15.66 9.16 17.78
CA ASN A 174 -14.41 9.64 18.38
C ASN A 174 -13.65 10.50 17.37
N SER A 175 -13.17 11.68 17.74
CA SER A 175 -12.41 12.56 16.85
C SER A 175 -11.06 11.98 16.42
N ARG A 176 -10.61 10.87 17.01
CA ARG A 176 -9.38 10.17 16.61
C ARG A 176 -9.68 9.16 15.50
N ALA A 177 -9.70 9.66 14.26
CA ALA A 177 -9.62 8.83 13.06
C ALA A 177 -8.32 8.02 13.03
N GLY A 178 -8.37 6.81 12.49
CA GLY A 178 -7.22 5.93 12.34
C GLY A 178 -7.41 5.02 11.14
N ARG A 179 -6.40 4.95 10.28
CA ARG A 179 -6.38 4.07 9.12
C ARG A 179 -5.38 2.95 9.36
N VAL A 180 -5.74 1.75 8.96
CA VAL A 180 -4.88 0.58 9.09
C VAL A 180 -4.57 0.07 7.71
N HIS A 181 -3.28 -0.15 7.48
CA HIS A 181 -2.79 -0.69 6.24
C HIS A 181 -1.94 -1.91 6.54
N LEU A 182 -2.06 -2.92 5.69
CA LEU A 182 -1.21 -4.11 5.71
C LEU A 182 -0.13 -3.97 4.64
N PRO A 183 1.05 -4.58 4.83
CA PRO A 183 1.96 -4.79 3.71
C PRO A 183 1.19 -5.48 2.57
N ALA A 184 1.28 -4.94 1.37
CA ALA A 184 0.80 -5.62 0.18
C ALA A 184 1.74 -6.80 -0.07
N ARG A 185 1.26 -8.00 0.27
CA ARG A 185 1.92 -9.27 -0.04
C ARG A 185 0.91 -10.07 -0.83
N ASP A 186 1.38 -10.78 -1.84
CA ASP A 186 0.58 -11.84 -2.44
C ASP A 186 0.21 -12.83 -1.33
N GLU A 187 -1.07 -12.96 -1.04
CA GLU A 187 -1.56 -13.84 0.02
C GLU A 187 -1.24 -15.31 -0.28
N LYS A 188 -0.92 -15.65 -1.54
CA LYS A 188 -0.46 -16.97 -1.98
C LYS A 188 1.01 -17.27 -1.65
N LEU A 189 1.79 -16.30 -1.17
CA LEU A 189 3.21 -16.47 -0.80
C LEU A 189 3.44 -16.67 0.72
N ARG A 190 2.48 -17.28 1.41
CA ARG A 190 2.69 -17.76 2.78
C ARG A 190 3.47 -19.08 2.72
N TRP A 191 4.77 -19.03 3.01
CA TRP A 191 5.60 -20.21 3.26
C TRP A 191 5.28 -20.83 4.63
#